data_AF-A0A0P9H7E8-F1
#
_entry.id   AF-A0A0P9H7E8-F1
#
_cell.length_a   1.000
_cell.length_b   1.000
_cell.length_c   1.000
_cell.angle_alpha   90.00
_cell.angle_beta   90.00
_cell.angle_gamma   90.00
#
_symmetry.space_group_name_H-M   'P 1'
#
loop_
_entity.id
_entity.type
_entity.pdbx_description
1 polymer ?
#
loop_
_entity_poly.entity_id
_entity_poly.type
_entity_poly.pdbx_seq_one_letter_code
_entity_poly.pdbx_strand_id
1 'polypeptide(L)'
;MKRPARSTFHPLRQPAVAGALLFVLALALRLYRLGAQSLWLDEGGTWVEVTQRGWGALLRDLASPNAAYPLYHLLLKGWVGLAGDSEWALRMPSALAGAAGVVAVYFAARELAGATDDGRRTKDEGRRTNPRQPSNPQPANLQSSNPQPFA
;
A
#
# COMPACT_ATOMS: atom_id res chain seq x y z
N MET A 1 37.35 -11.97 25.49
CA MET A 1 36.00 -12.59 25.58
C MET A 1 34.98 -11.70 24.88
N LYS A 2 34.47 -12.09 23.71
CA LYS A 2 33.40 -11.37 23.00
C LYS A 2 32.05 -11.81 23.58
N ARG A 3 31.29 -10.91 24.20
CA ARG A 3 29.91 -11.18 24.64
C ARG A 3 29.04 -11.44 23.40
N PRO A 4 28.31 -12.55 23.29
CA PRO A 4 27.34 -12.71 22.22
C PRO A 4 26.20 -11.72 22.45
N ALA A 5 26.03 -10.77 21.52
CA ALA A 5 24.89 -9.87 21.51
C ALA A 5 23.62 -10.72 21.39
N ARG A 6 22.81 -10.76 22.46
CA ARG A 6 21.49 -11.38 22.41
C ARG A 6 20.66 -10.58 21.41
N SER A 7 20.43 -11.16 20.24
CA SER A 7 19.41 -10.74 19.29
C SER A 7 18.06 -10.79 20.00
N THR A 8 17.61 -9.66 20.56
CA THR A 8 16.24 -9.51 21.04
C THR A 8 15.33 -9.57 19.81
N PHE A 9 14.73 -10.72 19.58
CA PHE A 9 13.67 -10.90 18.59
C PHE A 9 12.52 -9.96 18.96
N HIS A 10 12.45 -8.80 18.32
CA HIS A 10 11.25 -7.96 18.35
C HIS A 10 10.33 -8.42 17.21
N PRO A 11 9.27 -9.19 17.48
CA PRO A 11 8.38 -9.71 16.44
C PRO A 11 7.76 -8.58 15.60
N LEU A 12 7.59 -7.39 16.18
CA LEU A 12 7.10 -6.19 15.51
C LEU A 12 8.06 -5.60 14.44
N ARG A 13 9.34 -6.01 14.42
CA ARG A 13 10.27 -5.64 13.35
C ARG A 13 10.09 -6.49 12.09
N GLN A 14 9.36 -7.61 12.19
CA GLN A 14 9.12 -8.48 11.05
C GLN A 14 7.97 -7.94 10.20
N PRO A 15 8.18 -7.68 8.89
CA PRO A 15 7.13 -7.20 7.99
C PRO A 15 5.86 -8.03 8.03
N ALA A 16 6.04 -9.35 8.07
CA ALA A 16 4.95 -10.31 8.04
C ALA A 16 4.06 -10.19 9.29
N VAL A 17 4.65 -10.02 10.47
CA VAL A 17 3.90 -9.86 11.73
C VAL A 17 3.11 -8.57 11.73
N ALA A 18 3.74 -7.46 11.32
CA ALA A 18 3.04 -6.19 11.18
C ALA A 18 1.89 -6.26 10.15
N GLY A 19 2.13 -6.89 9.00
CA GLY A 19 1.10 -7.13 7.98
C GLY A 19 -0.07 -7.97 8.51
N ALA A 20 0.22 -9.05 9.25
CA ALA A 20 -0.81 -9.89 9.87
C ALA A 20 -1.63 -9.13 10.93
N LEU A 21 -0.98 -8.34 11.78
CA LEU A 21 -1.67 -7.51 12.77
C LEU A 21 -2.56 -6.46 12.10
N LEU A 22 -2.08 -5.82 11.03
CA LEU A 22 -2.87 -4.88 10.24
C LEU A 22 -4.07 -5.57 9.58
N PHE A 23 -3.90 -6.77 9.04
CA PHE A 23 -5.00 -7.54 8.47
C PHE A 23 -6.08 -7.83 9.52
N VAL A 24 -5.68 -8.37 10.68
CA VAL A 24 -6.61 -8.74 11.75
C VAL A 24 -7.35 -7.50 12.26
N LEU A 25 -6.65 -6.40 12.49
CA LEU A 25 -7.27 -5.14 12.93
C LEU A 25 -8.23 -4.60 11.86
N ALA A 26 -7.79 -4.53 10.60
CA ALA A 26 -8.59 -4.05 9.49
C ALA A 26 -9.85 -4.89 9.26
N LEU A 27 -9.75 -6.21 9.43
CA LEU A 27 -10.87 -7.13 9.32
C LEU A 27 -11.81 -6.99 10.51
N ALA A 28 -11.30 -6.99 11.75
CA ALA A 28 -12.12 -6.85 12.95
C ALA A 28 -12.96 -5.57 12.92
N LEU A 29 -12.37 -4.44 12.50
CA LEU A 29 -13.08 -3.18 12.33
C LEU A 29 -14.16 -3.24 11.25
N ARG A 30 -13.93 -3.98 10.15
CA ARG A 30 -14.93 -4.15 9.09
C ARG A 30 -16.05 -5.11 9.46
N LEU A 31 -15.75 -6.14 10.24
CA LEU A 31 -16.75 -7.09 10.71
C LEU A 31 -17.63 -6.51 11.83
N TYR A 32 -17.13 -5.50 12.56
CA TYR A 32 -17.90 -4.83 13.59
C TYR A 32 -19.18 -4.22 13.02
N ARG A 33 -20.33 -4.79 13.42
CA ARG A 33 -21.67 -4.37 12.98
C ARG A 33 -21.92 -4.43 11.46
N LEU A 34 -21.23 -5.34 10.75
CA LEU A 34 -21.32 -5.46 9.30
C LEU A 34 -22.75 -5.71 8.76
N GLY A 35 -23.60 -6.39 9.52
CA GLY A 35 -25.01 -6.65 9.18
C GLY A 35 -26.01 -5.77 9.93
N ALA A 36 -25.57 -4.66 10.55
CA ALA A 36 -26.44 -3.82 11.37
C ALA A 36 -27.17 -2.73 10.56
N GLN A 37 -26.82 -2.55 9.29
CA GLN A 37 -27.40 -1.54 8.41
C GLN A 37 -28.13 -2.25 7.27
N SER A 38 -29.39 -1.86 7.03
CA SER A 38 -30.13 -2.33 5.85
C SER A 38 -29.34 -2.11 4.57
N LEU A 39 -29.61 -2.93 3.57
CA LEU A 39 -28.95 -2.86 2.28
C LEU A 39 -29.18 -1.52 1.59
N TRP A 40 -28.12 -1.01 0.99
CA TRP A 40 -28.21 0.10 0.04
C TRP A 40 -28.84 -0.35 -1.27
N LEU A 41 -29.25 0.60 -2.11
CA LEU A 41 -29.98 0.30 -3.35
C LEU A 41 -29.16 -0.58 -4.32
N ASP A 42 -27.87 -0.29 -4.44
CA ASP A 42 -26.92 -1.06 -5.24
C ASP A 42 -26.64 -2.44 -4.64
N GLU A 43 -26.45 -2.53 -3.31
CA GLU A 43 -26.32 -3.82 -2.61
C GLU A 43 -27.57 -4.69 -2.78
N GLY A 44 -28.77 -4.10 -2.72
CA GLY A 44 -30.04 -4.79 -2.95
C GLY A 44 -30.19 -5.30 -4.37
N GLY A 45 -29.76 -4.50 -5.37
CA GLY A 45 -29.70 -4.92 -6.77
C GLY A 45 -28.79 -6.14 -6.95
N THR A 46 -27.57 -6.07 -6.43
CA THR A 46 -26.63 -7.20 -6.42
C THR A 46 -27.20 -8.40 -5.68
N TRP A 47 -27.87 -8.20 -4.54
CA TRP A 47 -28.43 -9.27 -3.74
C TRP A 47 -29.48 -10.07 -4.51
N VAL A 48 -30.42 -9.38 -5.16
CA VAL A 48 -31.44 -9.98 -6.02
C VAL A 48 -30.78 -10.74 -7.18
N GLU A 49 -29.75 -10.17 -7.80
CA GLU A 49 -29.05 -10.78 -8.91
C GLU A 49 -28.36 -12.10 -8.51
N VAL A 50 -27.69 -12.14 -7.35
CA VAL A 50 -26.96 -13.34 -6.92
C VAL A 50 -27.84 -14.42 -6.28
N THR A 51 -28.96 -14.04 -5.63
CA THR A 51 -29.86 -14.99 -4.94
C THR A 51 -31.02 -15.47 -5.81
N GLN A 52 -31.69 -14.57 -6.54
CA GLN A 52 -32.94 -14.91 -7.23
C GLN A 52 -32.72 -15.38 -8.67
N ARG A 53 -31.64 -14.94 -9.34
CA ARG A 53 -31.36 -15.36 -10.72
C ARG A 53 -30.57 -16.67 -10.73
N GLY A 54 -30.97 -17.61 -11.60
CA GLY A 54 -30.20 -18.82 -11.86
C GLY A 54 -28.86 -18.52 -12.56
N TRP A 55 -27.91 -19.45 -12.50
CA TRP A 55 -26.58 -19.31 -13.13
C TRP A 55 -26.63 -18.96 -14.63
N GLY A 56 -27.54 -19.59 -15.39
CA GLY A 56 -27.68 -19.30 -16.81
C GLY A 56 -28.25 -17.91 -17.13
N ALA A 57 -29.10 -17.36 -16.26
CA ALA A 57 -29.55 -15.98 -16.40
C ALA A 57 -28.41 -15.01 -16.08
N LEU A 58 -27.72 -15.23 -14.95
CA LEU A 58 -26.57 -14.42 -14.56
C LEU A 58 -25.49 -14.41 -15.65
N LEU A 59 -25.07 -15.57 -16.17
CA LEU A 59 -24.03 -15.64 -17.20
C LEU A 59 -24.42 -14.92 -18.49
N ARG A 60 -25.71 -14.93 -18.86
CA ARG A 60 -26.20 -14.17 -20.02
C ARG A 60 -26.17 -12.66 -19.76
N ASP A 61 -26.58 -12.24 -18.57
CA ASP A 61 -26.52 -10.83 -18.18
C ASP A 61 -25.08 -10.33 -18.14
N LEU A 62 -24.15 -11.14 -17.62
CA LEU A 62 -22.73 -10.82 -17.56
C LEU A 62 -22.02 -10.82 -18.91
N ALA A 63 -22.57 -11.51 -19.91
CA ALA A 63 -22.09 -11.47 -21.29
C ALA A 63 -22.57 -10.21 -22.05
N SER A 64 -23.46 -9.42 -21.46
CA SER A 64 -23.90 -8.15 -22.04
C SER A 64 -22.75 -7.14 -22.04
N PRO A 65 -22.57 -6.33 -23.11
CA PRO A 65 -21.59 -5.24 -23.14
C PRO A 65 -21.79 -4.20 -22.02
N ASN A 66 -22.99 -4.14 -21.45
CA ASN A 66 -23.35 -3.20 -20.38
C ASN A 66 -23.23 -3.83 -18.98
N ALA A 67 -22.72 -5.06 -18.87
CA ALA A 67 -22.60 -5.75 -17.59
C ALA A 67 -21.58 -5.04 -16.68
N ALA A 68 -22.04 -4.63 -15.50
CA ALA A 68 -21.17 -4.06 -14.49
C ALA A 68 -20.58 -5.19 -13.62
N TYR A 69 -19.26 -5.15 -13.40
CA TYR A 69 -18.56 -5.97 -12.41
C TYR A 69 -18.80 -7.50 -12.53
N PRO A 70 -18.56 -8.13 -13.70
CA PRO A 70 -18.94 -9.53 -13.94
C PRO A 70 -18.23 -10.52 -13.02
N LEU A 71 -16.94 -10.33 -12.77
CA LEU A 71 -16.18 -11.20 -11.87
C LEU A 71 -16.70 -11.13 -10.43
N TYR A 72 -17.11 -9.94 -9.99
CA TYR A 72 -17.64 -9.74 -8.63
C TYR A 72 -18.95 -10.50 -8.43
N HIS A 73 -19.90 -10.38 -9.37
CA HIS A 73 -21.19 -11.08 -9.29
C HIS A 73 -21.03 -12.61 -9.32
N LEU A 74 -20.09 -13.14 -10.13
CA LEU A 74 -19.81 -14.59 -10.14
C LEU A 74 -19.25 -15.09 -8.82
N LEU A 75 -18.23 -14.40 -8.28
CA LEU A 75 -17.64 -14.75 -7.00
C LEU A 75 -18.69 -14.68 -5.89
N LEU A 76 -19.47 -13.60 -5.87
CA LEU A 76 -20.47 -13.37 -4.84
C LEU A 76 -21.61 -14.38 -4.92
N LYS A 77 -22.06 -14.77 -6.12
CA LYS A 77 -23.05 -15.84 -6.28
C LYS A 77 -22.55 -17.17 -5.75
N GLY A 78 -21.30 -17.54 -6.05
CA GLY A 78 -20.69 -18.74 -5.49
C GLY A 78 -20.59 -18.66 -3.96
N TRP A 79 -20.15 -17.52 -3.44
CA TRP A 79 -19.98 -17.28 -2.01
C TRP A 79 -21.31 -17.34 -1.25
N VAL A 80 -22.33 -16.59 -1.66
CA VAL A 80 -23.65 -16.58 -1.03
C VAL A 80 -24.30 -17.97 -1.10
N GLY A 81 -24.08 -18.71 -2.20
CA GLY A 81 -24.52 -20.11 -2.30
C GLY A 81 -23.91 -21.04 -1.25
N LEU A 82 -22.71 -20.72 -0.73
CA LEU A 82 -22.01 -21.51 0.30
C LEU A 82 -22.25 -20.98 1.72
N ALA A 83 -22.19 -19.66 1.89
CA ALA A 83 -22.27 -18.96 3.18
C ALA A 83 -23.71 -18.70 3.63
N GLY A 84 -24.68 -18.84 2.72
CA GLY A 84 -26.09 -18.61 2.98
C GLY A 84 -26.56 -17.19 2.64
N ASP A 85 -27.87 -17.02 2.64
CA ASP A 85 -28.54 -15.79 2.27
C ASP A 85 -28.66 -14.83 3.46
N SER A 86 -27.74 -13.87 3.57
CA SER A 86 -27.77 -12.83 4.61
C SER A 86 -26.96 -11.60 4.20
N GLU A 87 -27.30 -10.44 4.78
CA GLU A 87 -26.52 -9.20 4.58
C GLU A 87 -25.04 -9.36 4.99
N TRP A 88 -24.80 -10.15 6.04
CA TRP A 88 -23.46 -10.42 6.52
C TRP A 88 -22.67 -11.21 5.48
N ALA A 89 -23.26 -12.28 4.93
CA ALA A 89 -22.64 -13.07 3.87
C ALA A 89 -22.39 -12.24 2.61
N LEU A 90 -23.32 -11.35 2.23
CA LEU A 90 -23.18 -10.46 1.07
C LEU A 90 -21.96 -9.53 1.19
N ARG A 91 -21.71 -8.97 2.38
CA ARG A 91 -20.64 -7.97 2.61
C ARG A 91 -19.28 -8.59 2.97
N MET A 92 -19.25 -9.86 3.37
CA MET A 92 -18.04 -10.53 3.85
C MET A 92 -16.90 -10.58 2.82
N PRO A 93 -17.12 -10.92 1.53
CA PRO A 93 -16.05 -10.90 0.53
C PRO A 93 -15.39 -9.54 0.38
N SER A 94 -16.19 -8.47 0.38
CA SER A 94 -15.72 -7.08 0.32
C SER A 94 -14.97 -6.68 1.59
N ALA A 95 -15.40 -7.15 2.77
CA ALA A 95 -14.69 -6.93 4.03
C ALA A 95 -13.30 -7.58 4.02
N LEU A 96 -13.19 -8.82 3.54
CA LEU A 96 -11.91 -9.54 3.37
C LEU A 96 -11.00 -8.84 2.36
N ALA A 97 -11.52 -8.49 1.18
CA ALA A 97 -10.76 -7.80 0.14
C ALA A 97 -10.25 -6.44 0.64
N GLY A 98 -11.09 -5.69 1.37
CA GLY A 98 -10.70 -4.43 2.00
C GLY A 98 -9.60 -4.60 3.05
N ALA A 99 -9.65 -5.65 3.88
CA ALA A 99 -8.60 -5.95 4.85
C ALA A 99 -7.29 -6.36 4.16
N ALA A 100 -7.35 -7.18 3.11
CA ALA A 100 -6.19 -7.54 2.28
C ALA A 100 -5.59 -6.31 1.59
N GLY A 101 -6.41 -5.37 1.14
CA GLY A 101 -5.97 -4.10 0.55
C GLY A 101 -5.10 -3.28 1.50
N VAL A 102 -5.43 -3.22 2.80
CA VAL A 102 -4.60 -2.54 3.81
C VAL A 102 -3.19 -3.15 3.88
N VAL A 103 -3.11 -4.49 3.82
CA VAL A 103 -1.82 -5.21 3.83
C VAL A 103 -1.03 -4.92 2.56
N ALA A 104 -1.69 -4.94 1.39
CA ALA A 104 -1.05 -4.64 0.12
C ALA A 104 -0.46 -3.23 0.09
N VAL A 105 -1.21 -2.23 0.57
CA VAL A 105 -0.73 -0.84 0.69
C VAL A 105 0.45 -0.74 1.66
N TYR A 106 0.41 -1.45 2.80
CA TYR A 106 1.51 -1.48 3.74
C TYR A 106 2.81 -1.99 3.10
N PHE A 107 2.76 -3.10 2.37
CA PHE A 107 3.94 -3.65 1.70
C PHE A 107 4.41 -2.76 0.54
N ALA A 108 3.49 -2.20 -0.24
CA ALA A 108 3.84 -1.25 -1.30
C ALA A 108 4.55 0.00 -0.75
N ALA A 109 4.04 0.58 0.35
CA ALA A 109 4.66 1.74 1.00
C ALA A 109 6.07 1.42 1.51
N ARG A 110 6.29 0.21 2.03
CA ARG A 110 7.61 -0.22 2.49
C ARG A 110 8.61 -0.37 1.36
N GLU A 111 8.19 -0.94 0.24
CA GLU A 111 9.05 -1.11 -0.93
C GLU A 111 9.50 0.25 -1.48
N LEU A 112 8.55 1.19 -1.60
CA LEU A 112 8.83 2.57 -2.03
C LEU A 112 9.75 3.32 -1.06
N ALA A 113 9.59 3.13 0.25
CA ALA A 113 10.47 3.72 1.25
C ALA A 113 11.89 3.14 1.18
N GLY A 114 12.04 1.83 1.00
CA GLY A 114 13.34 1.16 0.86
C GLY A 114 14.10 1.60 -0.39
N ALA A 115 13.41 1.71 -1.53
CA ALA A 115 14.00 2.20 -2.77
C ALA A 115 14.52 3.66 -2.67
N THR A 116 13.83 4.49 -1.87
CA THR A 116 14.24 5.89 -1.63
C THR A 116 15.51 5.98 -0.79
N ASP A 117 15.64 5.13 0.22
CA ASP A 117 16.81 5.11 1.11
C ASP A 117 18.07 4.61 0.38
N ASP A 118 17.93 3.61 -0.50
CA ASP A 118 19.05 3.12 -1.33
C ASP A 118 19.55 4.20 -2.31
N GLY A 119 18.62 4.94 -2.94
CA GLY A 119 18.95 6.07 -3.81
C GLY A 119 19.65 7.24 -3.11
N ARG A 120 19.40 7.45 -1.81
CA ARG A 120 20.16 8.44 -1.01
C ARG A 120 21.54 7.93 -0.66
N ARG A 121 21.65 6.67 -0.26
CA ARG A 121 22.90 6.06 0.19
C ARG A 121 23.93 6.00 -0.94
N THR A 122 23.51 5.61 -2.14
CA THR A 122 24.34 5.60 -3.35
C THR A 122 24.85 7.00 -3.74
N LYS A 123 24.00 8.04 -3.64
CA LYS A 123 24.42 9.44 -3.85
C LYS A 123 25.46 9.90 -2.83
N ASP A 124 25.27 9.57 -1.56
CA ASP A 124 26.22 9.92 -0.49
C ASP A 124 27.55 9.18 -0.61
N GLU A 125 27.54 7.91 -1.02
CA GLU A 125 28.77 7.15 -1.29
C GLU A 125 29.51 7.66 -2.52
N GLY A 126 28.81 8.00 -3.61
CA GLY A 126 29.41 8.65 -4.78
C GLY A 126 30.04 10.01 -4.46
N ARG A 127 29.46 10.78 -3.53
CA ARG A 127 30.02 12.04 -3.05
C ARG A 127 31.26 11.86 -2.19
N ARG A 128 31.29 10.82 -1.35
CA ARG A 128 32.45 10.51 -0.49
C ARG A 128 33.64 9.95 -1.27
N THR A 129 33.38 9.26 -2.37
CA THR A 129 34.40 8.56 -3.17
C THR A 129 34.95 9.40 -4.32
N ASN A 130 34.33 10.54 -4.67
CA ASN A 130 34.84 11.46 -5.68
C ASN A 130 35.77 12.52 -5.06
N PRO A 131 37.11 12.45 -5.24
CA PRO A 131 38.07 13.35 -4.59
C PRO A 131 38.25 14.70 -5.30
N ARG A 132 37.46 15.03 -6.33
CA ARG A 132 37.67 16.26 -7.12
C ARG A 132 36.58 17.29 -6.81
N GLN A 133 36.88 18.21 -5.89
CA GLN A 133 37.07 19.64 -6.22
C GLN A 133 37.48 20.42 -4.95
N PRO A 134 38.76 20.76 -4.75
CA PRO A 134 39.11 21.79 -3.77
C PRO A 134 38.50 23.12 -4.24
N SER A 135 37.80 23.81 -3.33
CA SER A 135 37.32 25.17 -3.54
C SER A 135 38.51 26.06 -3.90
N ASN A 136 38.59 26.49 -5.15
CA ASN A 136 39.66 27.37 -5.61
C ASN A 136 39.50 28.73 -4.89
N PRO A 137 40.44 29.16 -4.02
CA PRO A 137 40.41 30.51 -3.50
C PRO A 137 40.82 31.47 -4.62
N GLN A 138 39.98 32.48 -4.88
CA GLN A 138 40.32 33.58 -5.78
C GLN A 138 41.69 34.17 -5.40
N PRO A 139 42.60 34.41 -6.36
CA PRO A 139 43.85 35.08 -6.03
C PRO A 139 43.54 36.52 -5.62
N ALA A 140 43.91 36.84 -4.38
CA ALA A 140 43.96 38.20 -3.88
C ALA A 140 44.98 38.99 -4.72
N ASN A 141 44.48 39.85 -5.60
CA ASN A 141 45.31 40.87 -6.27
C ASN A 141 45.79 41.87 -5.21
N LEU A 142 47.04 41.69 -4.77
CA LEU A 142 47.82 42.69 -4.06
C LEU A 142 49.06 43.01 -4.89
N GLN A 143 49.44 44.28 -4.83
CA GLN A 143 50.53 45.00 -5.52
C GLN A 143 50.29 45.43 -6.98
N SER A 144 50.10 46.74 -7.16
CA SER A 144 51.28 47.55 -7.49
C SER A 144 51.19 48.94 -6.87
N SER A 145 52.16 49.20 -5.99
CA SER A 145 52.57 50.51 -5.51
C SER A 145 53.18 51.31 -6.66
N ASN A 146 52.74 52.55 -6.88
CA ASN A 146 53.52 53.52 -7.65
C ASN A 146 53.66 54.81 -6.82
N PRO A 147 54.87 55.38 -6.66
CA PRO A 147 55.09 56.53 -5.80
C PRO A 147 54.77 57.84 -6.54
N GLN A 148 54.29 58.82 -5.76
CA GLN A 148 54.20 60.26 -6.04
C GLN A 148 55.58 60.80 -6.51
N PRO A 149 55.72 61.92 -7.28
CA PRO A 149 55.37 63.23 -6.69
C PRO A 149 55.15 64.48 -7.59
N PHE A 150 54.73 65.56 -6.90
CA PHE A 150 54.84 67.02 -7.15
C PHE A 150 54.44 67.63 -8.52
N ALA A 151 53.39 68.46 -8.50
CA ALA A 151 53.47 69.94 -8.60
C ALA A 151 52.07 70.56 -8.52
#